data_AF-D3ANR7-F1
#
_entry.id   AF-D3ANR7-F1
#
_cell.length_a   1.000
_cell.length_b   1.000
_cell.length_c   1.000
_cell.angle_alpha   90.00
_cell.angle_beta   90.00
_cell.angle_gamma   90.00
#
_symmetry.space_group_name_H-M   'P 1'
#
loop_
_entity.id
_entity.type
_entity.pdbx_description
1 polymer ?
#
loop_
_entity_poly.entity_id
_entity_poly.type
_entity_poly.pdbx_seq_one_letter_code
_entity_poly.pdbx_strand_id
1 'polypeptide(L)'
;MNKEFDLAVTAIWNKYGKYGMQKQEIAGLMKSGMENNSLSLRAVYNGMRMSLAMEFNEQENFTVEDIMDITGESREEVVKRIEEMREEITATGGNPDDYARKVEAPKGSAFFFPEGV
;
A
#
# COMPACT_ATOMS: atom_id res chain seq x y z
N MET A 1 7.06 -21.43 -7.13
CA MET A 1 7.06 -20.02 -6.70
C MET A 1 5.95 -19.87 -5.66
N ASN A 2 6.11 -19.05 -4.62
CA ASN A 2 5.10 -18.90 -3.56
C ASN A 2 3.81 -18.28 -4.15
N LYS A 3 2.65 -18.88 -3.91
CA LYS A 3 1.34 -18.40 -4.41
C LYS A 3 1.07 -16.94 -4.05
N GLU A 4 1.51 -16.50 -2.87
CA GLU A 4 1.37 -15.11 -2.42
C GLU A 4 2.22 -14.14 -3.25
N PHE A 5 3.44 -14.57 -3.59
CA PHE A 5 4.34 -13.79 -4.45
C PHE A 5 3.74 -13.60 -5.85
N ASP A 6 3.22 -14.67 -6.45
CA ASP A 6 2.61 -14.62 -7.78
C ASP A 6 1.37 -13.71 -7.80
N LEU A 7 0.58 -13.72 -6.73
CA LEU A 7 -0.56 -12.81 -6.56
C LEU A 7 -0.09 -11.35 -6.46
N ALA A 8 0.94 -11.07 -5.68
CA ALA A 8 1.48 -9.72 -5.52
C ALA A 8 2.06 -9.16 -6.84
N VAL A 9 2.83 -9.97 -7.57
CA VAL A 9 3.33 -9.62 -8.92
C VAL A 9 2.17 -9.36 -9.87
N THR A 10 1.15 -10.23 -9.86
CA THR A 10 -0.02 -10.08 -10.73
C THR A 10 -0.80 -8.79 -10.40
N ALA A 11 -0.95 -8.45 -9.13
CA ALA A 11 -1.63 -7.23 -8.71
C ALA A 11 -0.90 -5.96 -9.21
N ILE A 12 0.42 -5.89 -9.06
CA ILE A 12 1.22 -4.77 -9.59
C ILE A 12 1.10 -4.72 -11.11
N TRP A 13 1.25 -5.86 -11.79
CA TRP A 13 1.18 -5.92 -13.25
C TRP A 13 -0.20 -5.53 -13.79
N ASN A 14 -1.29 -5.94 -13.14
CA ASN A 14 -2.65 -5.56 -13.55
C ASN A 14 -2.86 -4.04 -13.52
N LYS A 15 -2.22 -3.33 -12.59
CA LYS A 15 -2.33 -1.86 -12.48
C LYS A 15 -1.36 -1.11 -13.40
N TYR A 16 -0.10 -1.52 -13.42
CA TYR A 16 0.98 -0.76 -14.07
C TYR A 16 1.47 -1.38 -15.40
N GLY A 17 1.02 -2.57 -15.77
CA GLY A 17 1.40 -3.23 -17.03
C GLY A 17 1.00 -2.44 -18.28
N LYS A 18 -0.02 -1.58 -18.18
CA LYS A 18 -0.42 -0.63 -19.24
C LYS A 18 0.68 0.36 -19.64
N TYR A 19 1.69 0.56 -18.79
CA TYR A 19 2.86 1.41 -19.07
C TYR A 19 4.02 0.66 -19.75
N GLY A 20 3.78 -0.56 -20.25
CA GLY A 20 4.78 -1.36 -20.96
C GLY A 20 5.62 -2.28 -20.06
N MET A 21 5.33 -2.32 -18.76
CA MET A 21 6.02 -3.18 -17.80
C MET A 21 5.64 -4.66 -17.99
N GLN A 22 6.65 -5.52 -18.11
CA GLN A 22 6.42 -6.96 -18.20
C GLN A 22 6.31 -7.60 -16.81
N LYS A 23 5.49 -8.64 -16.70
CA LYS A 23 5.26 -9.36 -15.45
C LYS A 23 6.57 -9.96 -14.89
N GLN A 24 7.46 -10.41 -15.77
CA GLN A 24 8.77 -10.97 -15.42
C GLN A 24 9.71 -9.91 -14.83
N GLU A 25 9.67 -8.68 -15.35
CA GLU A 25 10.49 -7.57 -14.84
C GLU A 25 10.05 -7.18 -13.43
N ILE A 26 8.73 -7.08 -13.22
CA ILE A 26 8.14 -6.85 -11.88
C ILE A 26 8.56 -7.96 -10.92
N ALA A 27 8.44 -9.22 -11.32
CA ALA A 27 8.87 -10.36 -10.50
C ALA A 27 10.36 -10.29 -10.15
N GLY A 28 11.22 -9.93 -11.12
CA GLY A 28 12.65 -9.77 -10.91
C GLY A 28 12.98 -8.68 -9.89
N LEU A 29 12.36 -7.50 -10.02
CA LEU A 29 12.53 -6.40 -9.09
C LEU A 29 12.08 -6.76 -7.67
N MET A 30 10.90 -7.38 -7.55
CA MET A 30 10.38 -7.79 -6.24
C MET A 30 11.28 -8.84 -5.59
N LYS A 31 11.73 -9.83 -6.35
CA LYS A 31 12.63 -10.86 -5.86
C LYS A 31 13.96 -10.26 -5.40
N SER A 32 14.53 -9.34 -6.17
CA SER A 32 15.73 -8.59 -5.78
C SER A 32 15.51 -7.80 -4.49
N GLY A 33 14.36 -7.15 -4.31
CA GLY A 33 14.02 -6.46 -3.07
C GLY A 33 14.05 -7.38 -1.85
N MET A 34 13.49 -8.58 -1.98
CA MET A 34 13.46 -9.58 -0.89
C MET A 34 14.84 -10.18 -0.62
N GLU A 35 15.58 -10.56 -1.66
CA GLU A 35 16.85 -11.27 -1.53
C GLU A 35 18.01 -10.34 -1.17
N ASN A 36 18.08 -9.15 -1.76
CA ASN A 36 19.22 -8.25 -1.61
C ASN A 36 19.07 -7.25 -0.46
N ASN A 37 17.82 -6.91 -0.08
CA ASN A 37 17.55 -5.94 0.97
C ASN A 37 16.86 -6.56 2.20
N SER A 38 16.70 -7.89 2.24
CA SER A 38 16.01 -8.62 3.31
C SER A 38 14.60 -8.10 3.63
N LEU A 39 13.94 -7.49 2.65
CA LEU A 39 12.61 -6.93 2.83
C LEU A 39 11.54 -8.02 2.81
N SER A 40 10.50 -7.83 3.60
CA SER A 40 9.32 -8.71 3.54
C SER A 40 8.60 -8.56 2.20
N LEU A 41 7.84 -9.57 1.78
CA LEU A 41 7.01 -9.48 0.57
C LEU A 41 6.06 -8.28 0.63
N ARG A 42 5.52 -7.97 1.81
CA ARG A 42 4.61 -6.85 2.03
C ARG A 42 5.32 -5.50 1.85
N ALA A 43 6.51 -5.34 2.43
CA ALA A 43 7.32 -4.13 2.27
C ALA A 43 7.71 -3.91 0.81
N VAL A 44 8.12 -4.97 0.10
CA VAL A 44 8.45 -4.91 -1.34
C VAL A 44 7.21 -4.54 -2.17
N TYR A 45 6.06 -5.17 -1.90
CA TYR A 45 4.82 -4.89 -2.62
C TYR A 45 4.38 -3.43 -2.45
N ASN A 46 4.40 -2.93 -1.22
CA ASN A 46 4.02 -1.56 -0.90
C ASN A 46 5.03 -0.54 -1.45
N GLY A 47 6.33 -0.83 -1.35
CA GLY A 47 7.38 -0.01 -1.95
C GLY A 47 7.26 0.07 -3.48
N MET A 48 6.98 -1.04 -4.16
CA MET A 48 6.72 -1.06 -5.60
C MET A 48 5.50 -0.21 -5.97
N ARG A 49 4.39 -0.32 -5.23
CA ARG A 49 3.20 0.52 -5.45
C ARG A 49 3.55 2.01 -5.31
N MET A 50 4.30 2.38 -4.28
CA MET A 50 4.69 3.77 -4.03
C MET A 50 5.59 4.31 -5.15
N SER A 51 6.66 3.59 -5.51
CA SER A 51 7.61 4.03 -6.53
C SER A 51 6.96 4.14 -7.92
N LEU A 52 6.11 3.18 -8.31
CA LEU A 52 5.44 3.21 -9.60
C LEU A 52 4.34 4.27 -9.67
N ALA A 53 3.62 4.49 -8.56
CA ALA A 53 2.65 5.58 -8.47
C ALA A 53 3.32 6.94 -8.65
N MET A 54 4.48 7.14 -8.03
CA MET A 54 5.29 8.35 -8.19
C MET A 54 5.79 8.52 -9.63
N GLU A 55 6.38 7.47 -10.21
CA GLU A 55 6.92 7.49 -11.58
C GLU A 55 5.85 7.81 -12.62
N PHE A 56 4.67 7.21 -12.51
CA PHE A 56 3.59 7.36 -13.48
C PHE A 56 2.54 8.41 -13.09
N ASN A 57 2.79 9.18 -12.03
CA ASN A 57 1.87 10.19 -11.50
C ASN A 57 0.44 9.65 -11.27
N GLU A 58 0.36 8.44 -10.72
CA GLU A 58 -0.88 7.74 -10.39
C GLU A 58 -1.19 7.87 -8.89
N GLN A 59 -2.47 7.93 -8.53
CA GLN A 59 -2.86 7.97 -7.12
C GLN A 59 -2.90 6.56 -6.53
N GLU A 60 -2.30 6.41 -5.35
CA GLU A 60 -2.38 5.22 -4.50
C GLU A 60 -2.89 5.59 -3.12
N ASN A 61 -3.58 4.65 -2.47
CA ASN A 61 -3.94 4.76 -1.06
C ASN A 61 -3.14 3.72 -0.27
N PHE A 62 -2.61 4.14 0.87
CA PHE A 62 -1.86 3.31 1.79
C PHE A 62 -2.51 3.38 3.16
N THR A 63 -2.62 2.25 3.85
CA THR A 63 -3.01 2.26 5.26
C THR A 63 -1.82 2.69 6.13
N VAL A 64 -2.07 2.98 7.40
CA VAL A 64 -0.99 3.26 8.37
C VAL A 64 0.00 2.10 8.43
N GLU A 65 -0.49 0.86 8.42
CA GLU A 65 0.35 -0.34 8.43
C GLU A 65 1.21 -0.43 7.17
N ASP A 66 0.68 -0.06 6.01
CA ASP A 66 1.47 -0.05 4.78
C ASP A 66 2.61 0.97 4.85
N ILE A 67 2.37 2.15 5.43
CA ILE A 67 3.40 3.15 5.65
C ILE A 67 4.43 2.66 6.67
N MET A 68 4.01 2.00 7.75
CA MET A 68 4.91 1.38 8.72
C MET A 68 5.82 0.34 8.03
N ASP A 69 5.27 -0.50 7.14
CA ASP A 69 6.07 -1.49 6.41
C ASP A 69 7.09 -0.88 5.45
N ILE A 70 6.77 0.28 4.86
CA ILE A 70 7.67 1.00 3.93
C ILE A 70 8.77 1.73 4.69
N THR A 71 8.42 2.40 5.78
CA THR A 71 9.29 3.36 6.48
C THR A 71 10.04 2.75 7.66
N GLY A 72 9.52 1.66 8.24
CA GLY A 72 9.98 1.10 9.50
C GLY A 72 9.55 1.90 10.73
N GLU A 73 8.74 2.94 10.57
CA GLU A 73 8.23 3.77 11.66
C GLU A 73 7.18 3.00 12.50
N SER A 74 7.07 3.36 13.78
CA SER A 74 6.00 2.88 14.64
C SER A 74 4.64 3.47 14.24
N ARG A 75 3.55 2.83 14.69
CA ARG A 75 2.19 3.32 14.42
C ARG A 75 2.02 4.74 14.97
N GLU A 76 2.56 4.98 16.16
CA GLU A 76 2.49 6.26 16.86
C GLU A 76 3.18 7.37 16.07
N GLU A 77 4.36 7.10 15.51
CA GLU A 77 5.11 8.06 14.67
C GLU A 77 4.36 8.39 13.38
N VAL A 78 3.86 7.37 12.68
CA VAL A 78 3.08 7.56 11.45
C VAL A 78 1.81 8.36 11.72
N VAL A 79 1.06 8.03 12.78
CA VAL A 79 -0.16 8.75 13.16
C VAL A 79 0.16 10.19 13.56
N LYS A 80 1.25 10.42 14.32
CA LYS A 80 1.67 11.78 14.70
C LYS A 80 1.94 12.64 13.47
N ARG A 81 2.70 12.12 12.49
CA ARG A 81 2.98 12.83 11.23
C ARG A 81 1.71 13.10 10.42
N ILE A 82 0.75 12.18 10.43
CA ILE A 82 -0.55 12.39 9.79
C ILE A 82 -1.26 13.56 10.46
N GLU A 83 -1.37 13.58 11.80
CA GLU A 83 -2.06 14.67 12.50
C GLU A 83 -1.36 16.03 12.30
N GLU A 84 -0.02 16.08 12.35
CA GLU A 84 0.76 17.29 12.04
C GLU A 84 0.45 17.81 10.62
N MET A 85 0.48 16.94 9.61
CA MET A 85 0.12 17.28 8.23
C MET A 85 -1.33 17.79 8.12
N ARG A 86 -2.28 17.18 8.86
CA ARG A 86 -3.68 17.62 8.86
C ARG A 86 -3.82 19.04 9.40
N GLU A 87 -3.09 19.39 10.46
CA GLU A 87 -3.08 20.74 11.04
C GLU A 87 -2.51 21.76 10.04
N GLU A 88 -1.40 21.45 9.37
CA GLU A 88 -0.78 22.32 8.37
C GLU A 88 -1.72 22.60 7.17
N ILE A 89 -2.37 21.57 6.64
CA ILE A 89 -3.32 21.71 5.53
C ILE A 89 -4.53 22.55 5.96
N THR A 90 -5.04 22.32 7.17
CA THR A 90 -6.17 23.08 7.71
C THR A 90 -5.79 24.56 7.89
N ALA A 91 -4.57 24.85 8.39
CA ALA A 91 -4.07 26.21 8.59
C ALA A 91 -3.91 26.99 7.28
N THR A 92 -3.64 26.31 6.17
CA THR A 92 -3.57 26.91 4.83
C THR A 92 -4.94 27.01 4.13
N GLY A 93 -6.03 26.58 4.78
CA GLY A 93 -7.39 26.59 4.24
C GLY A 93 -7.71 25.42 3.31
N GLY A 94 -6.85 24.40 3.26
CA GLY A 94 -7.09 23.17 2.50
C GLY A 94 -7.93 22.14 3.25
N ASN A 95 -8.35 21.08 2.55
CA ASN A 95 -9.05 19.95 3.14
C ASN A 95 -8.07 18.79 3.43
N PRO A 96 -7.76 18.47 4.69
CA PRO A 96 -6.83 17.38 5.02
C PRO A 96 -7.30 15.99 4.58
N ASP A 97 -8.61 15.80 4.40
CA ASP A 97 -9.19 14.53 3.94
C ASP A 97 -8.90 14.25 2.46
N ASP A 98 -8.37 15.20 1.70
CA ASP A 98 -7.89 14.94 0.35
C ASP A 98 -6.59 14.11 0.36
N TYR A 99 -5.88 14.08 1.50
CA TYR A 99 -4.57 13.44 1.68
C TYR A 99 -4.60 12.28 2.68
N ALA A 100 -5.28 12.45 3.82
CA ALA A 100 -5.40 11.42 4.85
C ALA A 100 -6.86 11.25 5.25
N ARG A 101 -7.51 10.20 4.77
CA ARG A 101 -8.92 9.92 5.07
C ARG A 101 -9.06 9.01 6.27
N LYS A 102 -9.94 9.39 7.21
CA LYS A 102 -10.45 8.46 8.20
C LYS A 102 -11.49 7.56 7.53
N VAL A 103 -11.14 6.30 7.32
CA VAL A 103 -12.06 5.30 6.78
C VAL A 103 -12.67 4.56 7.97
N GLU A 104 -14.00 4.60 8.10
CA GLU A 104 -14.69 3.79 9.09
C GLU A 104 -14.43 2.30 8.81
N ALA A 105 -14.15 1.51 9.85
CA ALA A 105 -14.07 0.07 9.69
C ALA A 105 -15.38 -0.43 9.07
N PRO A 106 -15.32 -1.29 8.03
CA PRO A 106 -16.55 -1.81 7.43
C PRO A 106 -17.40 -2.43 8.52
N LYS A 107 -18.67 -2.00 8.64
CA LYS A 107 -19.63 -2.62 9.55
C LYS A 107 -19.62 -4.12 9.27
N GLY A 108 -19.16 -4.92 10.24
CA GLY A 108 -19.00 -6.35 10.06
C GLY A 108 -20.29 -6.97 9.52
N SER A 109 -20.23 -7.52 8.32
CA SER A 109 -21.33 -8.30 7.77
C SER A 109 -21.39 -9.61 8.55
N ALA A 110 -22.38 -9.74 9.43
CA ALA A 110 -22.70 -11.03 10.03
C ALA A 110 -23.24 -11.95 8.93
N PHE A 111 -22.46 -12.95 8.54
CA PHE A 111 -22.93 -14.00 7.64
C PHE A 111 -23.70 -15.04 8.47
N PHE A 112 -25.01 -15.14 8.22
CA PHE A 112 -25.85 -16.19 8.79
C PHE A 112 -25.85 -17.40 7.86
N PHE A 113 -25.34 -18.53 8.34
CA PHE A 113 -25.40 -19.82 7.63
C PHE A 113 -26.52 -20.66 8.24
N PRO A 114 -27.70 -20.77 7.60
CA PRO A 114 -28.86 -21.44 8.16
C PRO A 114 -28.68 -22.94 8.43
N GLU A 115 -27.74 -23.60 7.76
CA GLU A 115 -27.58 -25.07 7.85
C GLU A 115 -26.26 -25.53 8.50
N GLY A 116 -25.49 -24.61 9.12
CA GLY A 116 -24.19 -24.97 9.69
C GLY A 116 -23.13 -25.25 8.61
N VAL A 117 -21.88 -25.39 9.03
CA VAL A 117 -20.72 -25.68 8.16
C VAL A 117 -20.54 -27.18 8.03
#